data_AF-A0AAC9FHU1-F1
#
_entry.id   AF-A0AAC9FHU1-F1
#
_cell.length_a   1.000
_cell.length_b   1.000
_cell.length_c   1.000
_cell.angle_alpha   90.00
_cell.angle_beta   90.00
_cell.angle_gamma   90.00
#
_symmetry.space_group_name_H-M   'P 1'
#
loop_
_entity.id
_entity.type
_entity.pdbx_description
1 polymer ?
#
loop_
_entity_poly.entity_id
_entity_poly.type
_entity_poly.pdbx_seq_one_letter_code
_entity_poly.pdbx_strand_id
1 'polypeptide(L)'
;MSDDVAAETRDQKVIYEQRCQDFRSLNGFLWQSPLIIMSLTGGLWFAVASFALSTSARSMLLVFACLANLLMIGALVRLRWVMQQVLEDIRDYDGKRRTKGDYTIVRIFSAMLFFTAIGSGIAACNPAAYFTKALTTEVGK
;
A
#
# COMPACT_ATOMS: atom_id res chain seq x y z
N MET A 1 -23.82 25.06 34.79
CA MET A 1 -22.43 24.89 35.30
C MET A 1 -22.09 23.44 35.66
N SER A 2 -22.90 22.70 36.43
CA SER A 2 -22.68 21.24 36.58
C SER A 2 -23.09 20.41 35.36
N ASP A 3 -24.17 20.82 34.66
CA ASP A 3 -24.64 20.11 33.45
C ASP A 3 -23.72 20.32 32.24
N ASP A 4 -23.09 21.49 32.13
CA ASP A 4 -22.13 21.82 31.05
C ASP A 4 -20.86 20.95 31.14
N VAL A 5 -20.35 20.74 32.36
CA VAL A 5 -19.16 19.90 32.60
C VAL A 5 -19.45 18.41 32.33
N ALA A 6 -20.67 17.95 32.65
CA ALA A 6 -21.11 16.59 32.35
C ALA A 6 -21.30 16.35 30.84
N ALA A 7 -21.75 17.36 30.09
CA ALA A 7 -21.86 17.31 28.65
C ALA A 7 -20.48 17.28 27.96
N GLU A 8 -19.56 18.15 28.38
CA GLU A 8 -18.19 18.21 27.83
C GLU A 8 -17.42 16.89 28.04
N THR A 9 -17.57 16.26 29.21
CA THR A 9 -16.96 14.96 29.53
C THR A 9 -17.53 13.83 28.67
N ARG A 10 -18.84 13.87 28.35
CA ARG A 10 -19.47 12.87 27.48
C ARG A 10 -19.00 12.99 26.04
N ASP A 11 -18.91 14.21 25.51
CA ASP A 11 -18.44 14.45 24.15
C ASP A 11 -16.98 14.00 23.96
N GLN A 12 -16.12 14.29 24.93
CA GLN A 12 -14.74 13.82 24.91
C GLN A 12 -14.63 12.29 24.93
N LYS A 13 -15.46 11.59 25.71
CA LYS A 13 -15.49 10.12 25.74
C LYS A 13 -15.95 9.52 24.41
N VAL A 14 -16.95 10.13 23.75
CA VAL A 14 -17.44 9.69 22.43
C VAL A 14 -16.36 9.89 21.36
N ILE A 15 -15.69 11.05 21.36
CA ILE A 15 -14.57 11.32 20.45
C ILE A 15 -13.45 10.30 20.66
N TYR A 16 -13.09 10.00 21.92
CA TYR A 16 -12.07 9.00 22.23
C TYR A 16 -12.44 7.59 21.74
N GLU A 17 -13.69 7.15 21.93
CA GLU A 17 -14.17 5.86 21.44
C GLU A 17 -14.14 5.77 19.91
N GLN A 18 -14.54 6.84 19.22
CA GLN A 18 -14.45 6.96 17.77
C GLN A 18 -12.99 6.81 17.31
N ARG A 19 -12.04 7.50 17.96
CA ARG A 19 -10.60 7.40 17.63
C ARG A 19 -10.04 6.00 17.86
N CYS A 20 -10.50 5.30 18.91
CA CYS A 20 -10.14 3.91 19.13
C CYS A 20 -10.65 2.99 18.01
N GLN A 21 -11.87 3.23 17.52
CA GLN A 21 -12.41 2.49 16.37
C GLN A 21 -11.66 2.79 15.08
N ASP A 22 -11.35 4.07 14.83
CA ASP A 22 -10.54 4.51 13.69
C ASP A 22 -9.17 3.84 13.70
N PHE A 23 -8.49 3.81 14.85
CA PHE A 23 -7.19 3.15 15.00
C PHE A 23 -7.25 1.65 14.68
N ARG A 24 -8.30 0.95 15.15
CA ARG A 24 -8.52 -0.47 14.85
C ARG A 24 -8.75 -0.69 13.36
N SER A 25 -9.57 0.15 12.73
CA SER A 25 -9.86 0.10 11.29
C SER A 25 -8.59 0.34 10.47
N LEU A 26 -7.83 1.39 10.78
CA LEU A 26 -6.56 1.72 10.12
C LEU A 26 -5.53 0.60 10.26
N ASN A 27 -5.45 -0.06 11.41
CA ASN A 27 -4.60 -1.22 11.60
C ASN A 27 -5.04 -2.39 10.70
N GLY A 28 -6.34 -2.62 10.54
CA GLY A 28 -6.88 -3.60 9.59
C GLY A 28 -6.45 -3.33 8.15
N PHE A 29 -6.56 -2.07 7.70
CA PHE A 29 -6.10 -1.66 6.38
C PHE A 29 -4.59 -1.87 6.19
N LEU A 30 -3.78 -1.59 7.21
CA LEU A 30 -2.33 -1.78 7.17
C LEU A 30 -1.94 -3.26 6.97
N TRP A 31 -2.69 -4.19 7.58
CA TRP A 31 -2.50 -5.62 7.39
C TRP A 31 -3.06 -6.16 6.06
N GLN A 32 -4.07 -5.51 5.48
CA GLN A 32 -4.68 -5.92 4.21
C GLN A 32 -3.90 -5.43 2.98
N SER A 33 -3.26 -4.26 3.08
CA SER A 33 -2.53 -3.63 1.98
C SER A 33 -1.46 -4.54 1.31
N PRO A 34 -0.62 -5.28 2.06
CA PRO A 34 0.35 -6.23 1.49
C PRO A 34 -0.29 -7.33 0.63
N LEU A 35 -1.44 -7.85 1.04
CA LEU A 35 -2.14 -8.91 0.29
C LEU A 35 -2.72 -8.38 -1.04
N ILE A 36 -3.27 -7.17 -1.01
CA ILE A 36 -3.82 -6.51 -2.20
C ILE A 36 -2.72 -6.28 -3.24
N ILE A 37 -1.58 -5.71 -2.82
CA ILE A 37 -0.50 -5.40 -3.75
C ILE A 37 0.23 -6.64 -4.26
N MET A 38 0.35 -7.68 -3.42
CA MET A 38 0.90 -8.97 -3.83
C MET A 38 0.01 -9.63 -4.90
N SER A 39 -1.31 -9.59 -4.72
CA SER A 39 -2.26 -10.12 -5.70
C SER A 39 -2.23 -9.34 -7.01
N LEU A 40 -2.20 -8.00 -6.93
CA LEU A 40 -2.13 -7.13 -8.11
C LEU A 40 -0.82 -7.34 -8.88
N THR A 41 0.31 -7.31 -8.19
CA THR A 41 1.63 -7.48 -8.80
C THR A 41 1.78 -8.89 -9.38
N GLY A 42 1.41 -9.92 -8.63
CA GLY A 42 1.48 -11.31 -9.06
C GLY A 42 0.59 -11.60 -10.27
N GLY A 43 -0.66 -11.11 -10.25
CA GLY A 43 -1.59 -11.25 -11.36
C GLY A 43 -1.11 -10.53 -12.62
N LEU A 44 -0.51 -9.35 -12.47
CA LEU A 44 0.03 -8.57 -13.58
C LEU A 44 1.27 -9.23 -14.20
N TRP A 45 2.19 -9.72 -13.39
CA TRP A 45 3.35 -10.50 -13.86
C TRP A 45 2.92 -11.79 -14.55
N PHE A 46 1.92 -12.50 -14.00
CA PHE A 46 1.35 -13.68 -14.62
C PHE A 46 0.72 -13.36 -15.98
N ALA A 47 -0.03 -12.25 -16.11
CA ALA A 47 -0.62 -11.83 -17.38
C ALA A 47 0.45 -11.48 -18.43
N VAL A 48 1.51 -10.77 -18.03
CA VAL A 48 2.63 -10.43 -18.91
C VAL A 48 3.36 -11.68 -19.42
N ALA A 49 3.54 -12.69 -18.56
CA ALA A 49 4.24 -13.92 -18.88
C ALA A 49 3.38 -14.91 -19.70
N SER A 50 2.08 -14.98 -19.42
CA SER A 50 1.19 -16.00 -19.99
C SER A 50 0.63 -15.61 -21.35
N PHE A 51 0.36 -14.33 -21.59
CA PHE A 51 -0.27 -13.87 -22.82
C PHE A 51 0.75 -13.54 -23.93
N ALA A 52 0.38 -13.87 -25.18
CA ALA A 52 1.11 -13.48 -26.37
C ALA A 52 0.83 -12.00 -26.68
N LEU A 53 1.49 -11.13 -25.93
CA LEU A 53 1.35 -9.68 -26.03
C LEU A 53 2.45 -9.10 -26.92
N SER A 54 2.12 -8.00 -27.62
CA SER A 54 3.12 -7.19 -28.29
C SER A 54 4.12 -6.64 -27.28
N THR A 55 5.35 -6.39 -27.72
CA THR A 55 6.43 -5.88 -26.87
C THR A 55 6.04 -4.57 -26.17
N SER A 56 5.28 -3.70 -26.86
CA SER A 56 4.75 -2.46 -26.30
C SER A 56 3.72 -2.69 -25.20
N ALA A 57 2.78 -3.63 -25.39
CA ALA A 57 1.77 -3.95 -24.38
C ALA A 57 2.39 -4.55 -23.11
N ARG A 58 3.39 -5.44 -23.25
CA ARG A 58 4.16 -5.97 -22.09
C ARG A 58 4.86 -4.85 -21.32
N SER A 59 5.53 -3.93 -22.03
CA SER A 59 6.22 -2.80 -21.42
C SER A 59 5.24 -1.87 -20.67
N MET A 60 4.08 -1.54 -21.25
CA MET A 60 3.07 -0.73 -20.57
C MET A 60 2.54 -1.39 -19.28
N LEU A 61 2.29 -2.70 -19.30
CA LEU A 61 1.86 -3.43 -18.11
C LEU A 61 2.94 -3.46 -17.02
N LEU A 62 4.22 -3.62 -17.39
CA LEU A 62 5.33 -3.59 -16.43
C LEU A 62 5.59 -2.17 -15.88
N VAL A 63 5.42 -1.13 -16.69
CA VAL A 63 5.45 0.26 -16.22
C VAL A 63 4.28 0.53 -15.28
N PHE A 64 3.08 0.05 -15.60
CA PHE A 64 1.94 0.13 -14.69
C PHE A 64 2.21 -0.61 -13.38
N ALA A 65 2.83 -1.79 -13.42
CA ALA A 65 3.26 -2.51 -12.22
C ALA A 65 4.23 -1.67 -11.37
N CYS A 66 5.22 -1.04 -12.00
CA CYS A 66 6.18 -0.16 -11.34
C CYS A 66 5.46 1.02 -10.65
N LEU A 67 4.61 1.75 -11.39
CA LEU A 67 3.84 2.88 -10.86
C LEU A 67 2.90 2.47 -9.72
N ALA A 68 2.22 1.33 -9.85
CA ALA A 68 1.35 0.81 -8.80
C ALA A 68 2.12 0.48 -7.51
N ASN A 69 3.30 -0.12 -7.63
CA ASN A 69 4.17 -0.40 -6.48
C ASN A 69 4.67 0.91 -5.81
N LEU A 70 5.06 1.92 -6.60
CA LEU A 70 5.46 3.23 -6.06
C LEU A 70 4.30 3.97 -5.36
N LEU A 71 3.10 3.96 -5.97
CA LEU A 71 1.90 4.51 -5.35
C LEU A 71 1.56 3.79 -4.04
N MET A 72 1.74 2.47 -3.98
CA MET A 72 1.51 1.70 -2.76
C MET A 72 2.50 2.06 -1.65
N ILE A 73 3.77 2.30 -1.98
CA ILE A 73 4.76 2.81 -1.00
C ILE A 73 4.27 4.13 -0.40
N GLY A 74 3.82 5.07 -1.25
CA GLY A 74 3.27 6.36 -0.79
C GLY A 74 2.04 6.18 0.10
N ALA A 75 1.12 5.29 -0.28
CA ALA A 75 -0.07 4.99 0.49
C ALA A 75 0.25 4.39 1.86
N LEU A 76 1.22 3.47 1.95
CA LEU A 76 1.67 2.87 3.22
C LEU A 76 2.29 3.90 4.16
N VAL A 77 3.16 4.78 3.63
CA VAL A 77 3.76 5.87 4.42
C VAL A 77 2.68 6.82 4.91
N ARG A 78 1.76 7.23 4.05
CA ARG A 78 0.63 8.10 4.42
C ARG A 78 -0.25 7.46 5.47
N LEU A 79 -0.62 6.18 5.31
CA LEU A 79 -1.44 5.45 6.26
C LEU A 79 -0.79 5.39 7.64
N ARG A 80 0.52 5.12 7.68
CA ARG A 80 1.27 5.10 8.95
C ARG A 80 1.29 6.46 9.63
N TRP A 81 1.43 7.53 8.84
CA TRP A 81 1.42 8.89 9.36
C TRP A 81 0.08 9.26 9.99
N VAL A 82 -1.04 8.91 9.35
CA VAL A 82 -2.40 9.10 9.90
C VAL A 82 -2.59 8.28 11.18
N MET A 83 -2.14 7.02 11.20
CA MET A 83 -2.19 6.20 12.41
C MET A 83 -1.41 6.81 13.58
N GLN A 84 -0.27 7.45 13.31
CA GLN A 84 0.49 8.13 14.35
C GLN A 84 -0.23 9.36 14.89
N GLN A 85 -0.85 10.17 14.02
CA GLN A 85 -1.65 11.32 14.47
C GLN A 85 -2.82 10.88 15.37
N VAL A 86 -3.57 9.86 14.95
CA VAL A 86 -4.67 9.31 15.77
C VAL A 86 -4.15 8.76 17.11
N LEU A 87 -2.99 8.10 17.11
CA LEU A 87 -2.39 7.59 18.34
C LEU A 87 -1.87 8.71 19.26
N GLU A 88 -1.34 9.79 18.70
CA GLU A 88 -0.92 10.97 19.46
C GLU A 88 -2.12 11.65 20.11
N ASP A 89 -3.24 11.84 19.38
CA ASP A 89 -4.48 12.40 19.92
C ASP A 89 -5.05 11.57 21.08
N ILE A 90 -5.09 10.24 20.92
CA ILE A 90 -5.54 9.31 21.98
C ILE A 90 -4.66 9.44 23.22
N ARG A 91 -3.34 9.60 23.06
CA ARG A 91 -2.38 9.61 24.17
C ARG A 91 -2.28 10.97 24.86
N ASP A 92 -2.55 12.04 24.13
CA ASP A 92 -2.72 13.39 24.69
C ASP A 92 -3.93 13.40 25.63
N TYR A 93 -5.03 12.76 25.22
CA TYR A 93 -6.21 12.56 26.07
C TYR A 93 -5.93 11.67 27.28
N ASP A 94 -5.15 10.59 27.10
CA ASP A 94 -4.78 9.63 28.17
C ASP A 94 -3.68 10.15 29.12
N GLY A 95 -3.10 11.33 28.87
CA GLY A 95 -1.99 11.90 29.65
C GLY A 95 -0.68 11.08 29.59
N LYS A 96 -0.52 10.20 28.59
CA LYS A 96 0.61 9.26 28.50
C LYS A 96 1.75 9.81 27.65
N ARG A 97 3.01 9.63 28.09
CA ARG A 97 4.22 10.11 27.39
C ARG A 97 4.29 9.67 25.93
N ARG A 98 4.45 10.59 24.98
CA ARG A 98 4.68 10.31 23.53
C ARG A 98 5.71 9.20 23.32
N THR A 99 5.32 8.17 22.58
CA THR A 99 6.10 6.96 22.33
C THR A 99 6.43 7.01 20.85
N LYS A 100 7.73 7.09 20.51
CA LYS A 100 8.19 7.16 19.12
C LYS A 100 7.60 5.97 18.36
N GLY A 101 6.70 6.24 17.42
CA GLY A 101 6.08 5.18 16.66
C GLY A 101 7.12 4.47 15.80
N ASP A 102 7.25 3.16 15.98
CA ASP A 102 8.20 2.36 15.22
C ASP A 102 7.69 2.19 13.78
N TYR A 103 8.50 2.57 12.80
CA TYR A 103 8.19 2.49 11.38
C TYR A 103 8.71 1.20 10.73
N THR A 104 9.23 0.25 11.53
CA THR A 104 9.90 -0.97 11.03
C THR A 104 9.06 -1.74 10.00
N ILE A 105 7.78 -2.01 10.28
CA ILE A 105 6.90 -2.77 9.36
C ILE A 105 6.74 -2.04 8.02
N VAL A 106 6.51 -0.73 8.05
CA VAL A 106 6.35 0.09 6.82
C VAL A 106 7.66 0.15 6.04
N ARG A 107 8.81 0.22 6.71
CA ARG A 107 10.12 0.20 6.04
C ARG A 107 10.36 -1.12 5.32
N ILE A 108 10.00 -2.25 5.94
CA ILE A 108 10.16 -3.58 5.34
C ILE A 108 9.26 -3.72 4.11
N PHE A 109 7.96 -3.39 4.22
CA PHE A 109 7.05 -3.47 3.07
C PHE A 109 7.44 -2.52 1.95
N SER A 110 7.83 -1.29 2.27
CA SER A 110 8.32 -0.34 1.27
C SER A 110 9.59 -0.83 0.56
N ALA A 111 10.51 -1.47 1.29
CA ALA A 111 11.70 -2.06 0.69
C ALA A 111 11.35 -3.19 -0.28
N MET A 112 10.44 -4.09 0.10
CA MET A 112 9.97 -5.17 -0.78
C MET A 112 9.31 -4.63 -2.06
N LEU A 113 8.41 -3.64 -1.92
CA LEU A 113 7.75 -3.00 -3.06
C LEU A 113 8.75 -2.26 -3.96
N PHE A 114 9.78 -1.67 -3.37
CA PHE A 114 10.84 -1.01 -4.12
C PHE A 114 11.63 -2.00 -4.98
N PHE A 115 11.98 -3.17 -4.44
CA PHE A 115 12.61 -4.23 -5.22
C PHE A 115 11.72 -4.73 -6.37
N THR A 116 10.42 -4.88 -6.12
CA THR A 116 9.44 -5.23 -7.16
C THR A 116 9.34 -4.17 -8.24
N ALA A 117 9.36 -2.88 -7.86
CA ALA A 117 9.34 -1.77 -8.80
C ALA A 117 10.61 -1.74 -9.67
N ILE A 118 11.78 -1.97 -9.07
CA ILE A 118 13.05 -2.11 -9.80
C ILE A 118 12.98 -3.30 -10.78
N GLY A 119 12.56 -4.48 -10.32
CA GLY A 119 12.45 -5.67 -11.16
C GLY A 119 11.50 -5.44 -12.34
N SER A 120 10.37 -4.78 -12.10
CA SER A 120 9.41 -4.41 -13.14
C SER A 120 9.96 -3.36 -14.11
N GLY A 121 10.71 -2.37 -13.61
CA GLY A 121 11.36 -1.35 -14.42
C GLY A 121 12.46 -1.92 -15.32
N ILE A 122 13.32 -2.78 -14.79
CA ILE A 122 14.37 -3.47 -15.57
C ILE A 122 13.73 -4.36 -16.65
N ALA A 123 12.70 -5.12 -16.30
CA ALA A 123 11.95 -5.94 -17.25
C ALA A 123 11.24 -5.10 -18.33
N ALA A 124 10.76 -3.89 -17.98
CA ALA A 124 10.13 -2.98 -18.92
C ALA A 124 11.12 -2.34 -19.91
N CYS A 125 12.38 -2.14 -19.52
CA CYS A 125 13.44 -1.60 -20.37
C CYS A 125 14.02 -2.63 -21.35
N ASN A 126 13.97 -3.93 -21.02
CA ASN A 126 14.43 -5.02 -21.89
C ASN A 126 13.38 -6.15 -22.07
N PRO A 127 12.16 -5.85 -22.56
CA PRO A 127 11.10 -6.85 -22.69
C PRO A 127 11.46 -7.98 -23.67
N ALA A 128 12.31 -7.70 -24.66
CA ALA A 128 12.76 -8.65 -25.67
C ALA A 128 13.79 -9.68 -25.15
N ALA A 129 14.55 -9.37 -24.10
CA ALA A 129 15.57 -10.28 -23.55
C ALA A 129 14.96 -11.31 -22.57
N TYR A 130 13.84 -10.98 -21.92
CA TYR A 130 13.23 -11.82 -20.88
C TYR A 130 11.96 -12.57 -21.30
N PHE A 131 11.27 -12.15 -22.37
CA PHE A 131 10.02 -12.79 -22.81
C PHE A 131 10.08 -13.18 -24.29
N THR A 132 10.62 -14.38 -24.54
CA THR A 132 10.87 -14.94 -25.89
C THR A 132 9.61 -15.45 -26.61
N LYS A 133 8.42 -15.39 -26.01
CA LYS A 133 7.18 -15.66 -26.75
C LYS A 133 6.87 -14.48 -27.66
N ALA A 134 7.56 -14.45 -28.81
CA ALA A 134 7.17 -13.73 -30.00
C ALA A 134 5.80 -14.24 -30.45
N LEU A 135 4.96 -13.34 -30.97
CA LEU A 135 3.80 -13.73 -31.75
C LEU A 135 4.32 -14.57 -32.93
N THR A 136 4.26 -15.89 -32.82
CA THR A 136 4.42 -16.76 -33.98
C THR A 136 3.31 -16.35 -34.93
N THR A 137 3.72 -15.68 -35.99
CA THR A 137 2.94 -15.36 -37.16
C THR A 137 2.29 -16.64 -37.67
N GLU A 138 1.00 -16.84 -37.36
CA GLU A 138 0.13 -17.73 -38.13
C GLU A 138 -0.11 -17.09 -39.51
N VAL A 139 0.93 -17.11 -40.36
CA VAL A 139 0.78 -17.11 -41.82
C VAL A 139 0.90 -18.58 -42.20
N GLY A 140 -0.23 -19.26 -42.36
CA GLY A 140 -0.21 -20.71 -42.45
C GLY A 140 -1.50 -21.42 -42.86
N LYS A 141 -2.34 -20.80 -43.72
CA LYS A 141 -3.10 -21.40 -44.85
C LYS A 141 -4.39 -20.65 -45.14
#